data_AF-A0A959K8Q1-F1
#
_entry.id   AF-A0A959K8Q1-F1
#
_cell.length_a   1.000
_cell.length_b   1.000
_cell.length_c   1.000
_cell.angle_alpha   90.00
_cell.angle_beta   90.00
_cell.angle_gamma   90.00
#
_symmetry.space_group_name_H-M   'P 1'
#
loop_
_entity.id
_entity.type
_entity.pdbx_description
1 polymer ?
#
loop_
_entity_poly.entity_id
_entity_poly.type
_entity_poly.pdbx_seq_one_letter_code
_entity_poly.pdbx_strand_id
1 'polypeptide(L)'
;MFRLFPRNNKPAQDVHFVNIEVDIHAHWIPGVDDGSPAMELSLKMIRGLAGLGFKKLIATPHIMHDHYENHADKLKKAFQSVVDAASKAGIEIDLGLGAEYMLDEGFMDHLNSRQILAIGDRYILIEFPMNKPFPLAHRFIEAILQAGYTPILAHPERYTYYRKDLETFLELQEMGCHMQLNLLSPTGYYGREVAVWSRQLIERQLYHFAGSDIHHPSQLSQYSFDPSGIRFLNTQLLQPV
;
A
#
# COMPACT_ATOMS: atom_id res chain seq x y z
N MET A 1 0.04 -45.55 -27.22
CA MET A 1 0.09 -45.58 -25.75
C MET A 1 0.34 -44.16 -25.26
N PHE A 2 -0.70 -43.40 -24.93
CA PHE A 2 -0.55 -42.00 -24.50
C PHE A 2 -0.31 -41.93 -22.99
N ARG A 3 0.83 -41.37 -22.56
CA ARG A 3 1.07 -41.02 -21.15
C ARG A 3 0.41 -39.67 -20.86
N LEU A 4 -0.74 -39.70 -20.19
CA LEU A 4 -1.33 -38.52 -19.57
C LEU A 4 -0.46 -38.10 -18.38
N PHE A 5 0.14 -36.91 -18.44
CA PHE A 5 0.77 -36.31 -17.27
C PHE A 5 -0.33 -35.92 -16.26
N PRO A 6 -0.20 -36.25 -14.97
CA PRO A 6 -1.15 -35.79 -13.96
C PRO A 6 -1.06 -34.27 -13.82
N ARG A 7 -2.16 -33.57 -14.09
CA ARG A 7 -2.29 -32.16 -13.66
C ARG A 7 -2.29 -32.15 -12.13
N ASN A 8 -1.20 -31.67 -11.55
CA ASN A 8 -1.11 -31.39 -10.13
C ASN A 8 -1.98 -30.17 -9.78
N ASN A 9 -3.30 -30.38 -9.69
CA ASN A 9 -4.21 -29.46 -9.03
C ASN A 9 -3.98 -29.55 -7.51
N LYS A 10 -2.84 -29.02 -7.03
CA LYS A 10 -2.78 -28.57 -5.64
C LYS A 10 -3.79 -27.42 -5.51
N PRO A 11 -4.67 -27.41 -4.49
CA PRO A 11 -5.43 -26.21 -4.19
C PRO A 11 -4.46 -25.05 -3.96
N ALA A 12 -4.89 -23.83 -4.28
CA ALA A 12 -4.08 -22.65 -4.00
C ALA A 12 -3.78 -22.61 -2.50
N GLN A 13 -2.50 -22.54 -2.15
CA GLN A 13 -2.11 -22.24 -0.78
C GLN A 13 -2.40 -20.75 -0.57
N ASP A 14 -3.57 -20.44 -0.01
CA ASP A 14 -3.66 -20.01 1.38
C ASP A 14 -2.40 -19.26 1.91
N VAL A 15 -2.47 -17.96 2.29
CA VAL A 15 -1.32 -17.09 2.74
C VAL A 15 -1.78 -16.12 3.86
N HIS A 16 -1.24 -16.14 5.11
CA HIS A 16 -1.75 -15.63 6.43
C HIS A 16 -0.76 -14.56 6.92
N PHE A 17 -1.27 -13.42 7.43
CA PHE A 17 -0.45 -12.40 8.07
C PHE A 17 -0.89 -12.24 9.54
N VAL A 18 0.05 -12.21 10.47
CA VAL A 18 -0.22 -12.08 11.91
C VAL A 18 0.56 -10.86 12.42
N ASN A 19 -0.04 -10.09 13.34
CA ASN A 19 0.54 -8.89 13.96
C ASN A 19 0.79 -7.67 13.03
N ILE A 20 0.05 -7.52 11.92
CA ILE A 20 0.01 -6.25 11.20
C ILE A 20 -0.93 -5.29 11.95
N GLU A 21 -0.36 -4.44 12.80
CA GLU A 21 -1.12 -3.49 13.63
C GLU A 21 -1.33 -2.13 12.97
N VAL A 22 -0.53 -1.78 11.96
CA VAL A 22 -0.60 -0.48 11.25
C VAL A 22 -0.90 -0.73 9.79
N ASP A 23 -1.97 -0.11 9.29
CA ASP A 23 -2.21 0.04 7.85
C ASP A 23 -1.51 1.32 7.37
N ILE A 24 -0.45 1.20 6.57
CA ILE A 24 0.29 2.38 6.09
C ILE A 24 -0.21 2.93 4.75
N HIS A 25 -1.17 2.29 4.09
CA HIS A 25 -1.59 2.65 2.73
C HIS A 25 -3.10 2.45 2.55
N ALA A 26 -3.86 3.56 2.49
CA ALA A 26 -5.32 3.53 2.28
C ALA A 26 -5.92 4.87 1.78
N HIS A 27 -7.00 4.78 0.99
CA HIS A 27 -7.65 5.91 0.29
C HIS A 27 -9.04 6.19 0.87
N TRP A 28 -9.11 6.35 2.20
CA TRP A 28 -10.37 6.61 2.90
C TRP A 28 -10.71 8.10 3.06
N ILE A 29 -9.90 9.04 2.55
CA ILE A 29 -10.22 10.48 2.60
C ILE A 29 -11.31 10.79 1.56
N PRO A 30 -12.43 11.45 1.93
CA PRO A 30 -13.56 11.60 1.02
C PRO A 30 -13.32 12.68 -0.05
N GLY A 31 -13.47 12.30 -1.32
CA GLY A 31 -13.56 13.21 -2.46
C GLY A 31 -12.24 13.89 -2.85
N VAL A 32 -11.10 13.27 -2.55
CA VAL A 32 -9.77 13.79 -2.91
C VAL A 32 -9.10 12.99 -4.03
N ASP A 33 -9.38 11.69 -4.14
CA ASP A 33 -8.89 10.77 -5.17
C ASP A 33 -9.99 9.75 -5.58
N ASP A 34 -9.61 8.64 -6.19
CA ASP A 34 -10.49 7.53 -6.60
C ASP A 34 -10.90 6.58 -5.46
N GLY A 35 -10.50 6.88 -4.21
CA GLY A 35 -10.91 6.15 -3.03
C GLY A 35 -12.36 6.43 -2.58
N SER A 36 -12.51 6.94 -1.36
CA SER A 36 -13.83 7.24 -0.80
C SER A 36 -14.49 8.45 -1.49
N PRO A 37 -15.73 8.36 -2.02
CA PRO A 37 -16.40 9.54 -2.56
C PRO A 37 -17.21 10.32 -1.49
N ALA A 38 -17.38 9.80 -0.26
CA ALA A 38 -18.22 10.41 0.76
C ALA A 38 -17.83 10.00 2.19
N MET A 39 -18.05 10.91 3.15
CA MET A 39 -17.71 10.70 4.58
C MET A 39 -18.32 9.42 5.17
N GLU A 40 -19.56 9.06 4.80
CA GLU A 40 -20.19 7.82 5.28
C GLU A 40 -19.37 6.56 4.89
N LEU A 41 -18.86 6.54 3.66
CA LEU A 41 -18.07 5.42 3.14
C LEU A 41 -16.65 5.42 3.73
N SER A 42 -16.09 6.60 4.00
CA SER A 42 -14.84 6.77 4.76
C SER A 42 -14.95 6.14 6.14
N LEU A 43 -15.98 6.51 6.92
CA LEU A 43 -16.23 5.96 8.24
C LEU A 43 -16.54 4.45 8.20
N LYS A 44 -17.16 3.96 7.12
CA LYS A 44 -17.38 2.53 6.89
C LYS A 44 -16.07 1.77 6.66
N MET A 45 -15.14 2.31 5.88
CA MET A 45 -13.81 1.71 5.69
C MET A 45 -12.99 1.73 6.98
N ILE A 46 -12.90 2.88 7.65
CA ILE A 46 -12.17 3.02 8.92
C ILE A 46 -12.70 2.04 9.97
N ARG A 47 -14.03 1.97 10.18
CA ARG A 47 -14.63 1.02 11.13
C ARG A 47 -14.40 -0.43 10.71
N GLY A 48 -14.42 -0.73 9.40
CA GLY A 48 -14.12 -2.05 8.88
C GLY A 48 -12.69 -2.50 9.16
N LEU A 49 -11.71 -1.64 8.84
CA LEU A 49 -10.28 -1.87 9.10
C LEU A 49 -10.01 -2.01 10.62
N ALA A 50 -10.60 -1.14 11.45
CA ALA A 50 -10.54 -1.26 12.91
C ALA A 50 -11.08 -2.62 13.39
N GLY A 51 -12.20 -3.07 12.82
CA GLY A 51 -12.79 -4.38 13.09
C GLY A 51 -11.89 -5.57 12.71
N LEU A 52 -11.07 -5.44 11.66
CA LEU A 52 -10.08 -6.46 11.28
C LEU A 52 -8.92 -6.57 12.29
N GLY A 53 -8.74 -5.59 13.18
CA GLY A 53 -7.81 -5.63 14.30
C GLY A 53 -6.68 -4.60 14.25
N PHE A 54 -6.57 -3.81 13.16
CA PHE A 54 -5.63 -2.69 13.04
C PHE A 54 -5.77 -1.72 14.23
N LYS A 55 -4.64 -1.19 14.69
CA LYS A 55 -4.52 -0.22 15.79
C LYS A 55 -4.31 1.21 15.30
N LYS A 56 -3.68 1.35 14.13
CA LYS A 56 -3.47 2.63 13.45
C LYS A 56 -3.75 2.50 11.96
N LEU A 57 -4.42 3.48 11.37
CA LEU A 57 -4.65 3.57 9.93
C LEU A 57 -4.05 4.88 9.41
N ILE A 58 -3.30 4.81 8.32
CA ILE A 58 -2.70 5.97 7.68
C ILE A 58 -3.38 6.19 6.33
N ALA A 59 -4.00 7.36 6.17
CA ALA A 59 -4.50 7.81 4.88
C ALA A 59 -3.30 8.18 4.00
N THR A 60 -3.26 7.68 2.77
CA THR A 60 -2.24 8.00 1.77
C THR A 60 -2.86 8.36 0.44
N PRO A 61 -3.76 9.36 0.39
CA PRO A 61 -4.43 9.71 -0.85
C PRO A 61 -3.43 10.17 -1.91
N HIS A 62 -3.75 9.94 -3.17
CA HIS A 62 -2.84 10.22 -4.28
C HIS A 62 -2.47 11.72 -4.38
N ILE A 63 -1.19 11.98 -4.62
CA ILE A 63 -0.67 13.20 -5.21
C ILE A 63 -0.05 12.81 -6.56
N MET A 64 -0.69 13.26 -7.64
CA MET A 64 -0.37 12.91 -9.02
C MET A 64 -0.64 14.14 -9.91
N HIS A 65 0.37 14.57 -10.67
CA HIS A 65 0.34 15.77 -11.48
C HIS A 65 -0.80 15.71 -12.50
N ASP A 66 -1.52 16.84 -12.65
CA ASP A 66 -2.69 17.03 -13.52
C ASP A 66 -3.85 16.01 -13.38
N HIS A 67 -3.80 15.08 -12.42
CA HIS A 67 -4.85 14.08 -12.19
C HIS A 67 -5.71 14.40 -10.96
N TYR A 68 -5.08 14.82 -9.86
CA TYR A 68 -5.78 15.23 -8.64
C TYR A 68 -5.25 16.58 -8.14
N GLU A 69 -6.15 17.52 -7.84
CA GLU A 69 -5.80 18.82 -7.22
C GLU A 69 -5.43 18.67 -5.73
N ASN A 70 -4.53 17.75 -5.39
CA ASN A 70 -4.15 17.41 -4.03
C ASN A 70 -2.82 18.04 -3.64
N HIS A 71 -2.81 18.64 -2.44
CA HIS A 71 -1.66 19.29 -1.84
C HIS A 71 -1.81 19.25 -0.32
N ALA A 72 -0.69 19.43 0.40
CA ALA A 72 -0.60 19.17 1.84
C ALA A 72 -1.72 19.82 2.67
N ASP A 73 -2.05 21.09 2.42
CA ASP A 73 -3.05 21.82 3.21
C ASP A 73 -4.50 21.40 2.93
N LYS A 74 -4.84 21.03 1.69
CA LYS A 74 -6.15 20.46 1.34
C LYS A 74 -6.34 19.11 2.05
N LEU A 75 -5.33 18.25 1.96
CA LEU A 75 -5.38 16.91 2.55
C LEU A 75 -5.40 16.94 4.08
N LYS A 76 -4.62 17.83 4.73
CA LYS A 76 -4.69 18.05 6.19
C LYS A 76 -6.09 18.47 6.66
N LYS A 77 -6.76 19.37 5.94
CA LYS A 77 -8.14 19.82 6.25
C LYS A 77 -9.17 18.70 6.05
N ALA A 78 -9.05 17.95 4.96
CA ALA A 78 -9.92 16.80 4.68
C ALA A 78 -9.74 15.70 5.73
N PHE A 79 -8.49 15.36 6.07
CA PHE A 79 -8.13 14.43 7.13
C PHE A 79 -8.71 14.84 8.49
N GLN A 80 -8.51 16.09 8.94
CA GLN A 80 -9.09 16.56 10.20
C GLN A 80 -10.61 16.43 10.24
N SER A 81 -11.28 16.69 9.11
CA SER A 81 -12.73 16.51 8.98
C SER A 81 -13.16 15.04 9.16
N VAL A 82 -12.33 14.08 8.73
CA VAL A 82 -12.57 12.65 8.97
C VAL A 82 -12.26 12.26 10.41
N VAL A 83 -11.19 12.77 11.03
CA VAL A 83 -10.88 12.52 12.46
C VAL A 83 -12.03 12.99 13.35
N ASP A 84 -12.53 14.21 13.13
CA ASP A 84 -13.68 14.77 13.85
C ASP A 84 -14.94 13.90 13.67
N ALA A 85 -15.17 13.39 12.46
CA ALA A 85 -16.33 12.54 12.15
C ALA A 85 -16.21 11.13 12.75
N ALA A 86 -15.00 10.54 12.75
CA ALA A 86 -14.72 9.24 13.36
C ALA A 86 -14.88 9.30 14.88
N SER A 87 -14.38 10.37 15.52
CA SER A 87 -14.57 10.63 16.94
C SER A 87 -16.06 10.75 17.30
N LYS A 88 -16.83 11.58 16.56
CA LYS A 88 -18.29 11.71 16.74
C LYS A 88 -19.06 10.40 16.52
N ALA A 89 -18.53 9.51 15.68
CA ALA A 89 -19.11 8.21 15.36
C ALA A 89 -18.64 7.07 16.30
N GLY A 90 -17.91 7.39 17.38
CA GLY A 90 -17.45 6.43 18.39
C GLY A 90 -16.43 5.42 17.84
N ILE A 91 -15.64 5.79 16.83
CA ILE A 91 -14.61 4.90 16.26
C ILE A 91 -13.28 5.18 16.99
N GLU A 92 -12.91 4.28 17.90
CA GLU A 92 -11.66 4.35 18.66
C GLU A 92 -10.52 3.68 17.87
N ILE A 93 -9.78 4.47 17.09
CA ILE A 93 -8.57 4.03 16.37
C ILE A 93 -7.60 5.21 16.16
N ASP A 94 -6.29 4.94 16.14
CA ASP A 94 -5.29 5.95 15.79
C ASP A 94 -5.32 6.22 14.27
N LEU A 95 -5.37 7.49 13.87
CA LEU A 95 -5.42 7.92 12.47
C LEU A 95 -4.20 8.77 12.15
N GLY A 96 -3.53 8.46 11.04
CA GLY A 96 -2.41 9.23 10.49
C GLY A 96 -2.69 9.70 9.07
N LEU A 97 -1.90 10.68 8.62
CA LEU A 97 -1.91 11.19 7.25
C LEU A 97 -0.51 11.13 6.67
N GLY A 98 -0.39 10.52 5.50
CA GLY A 98 0.68 10.74 4.53
C GLY A 98 0.05 11.10 3.17
N ALA A 99 0.75 10.79 2.09
CA ALA A 99 0.21 10.73 0.74
C ALA A 99 0.95 9.66 -0.07
N GLU A 100 0.29 9.08 -1.05
CA GLU A 100 0.96 8.29 -2.09
C GLU A 100 1.35 9.23 -3.23
N TYR A 101 2.64 9.34 -3.50
CA TYR A 101 3.18 10.21 -4.52
C TYR A 101 3.47 9.43 -5.80
N MET A 102 2.78 9.74 -6.90
CA MET A 102 3.20 9.26 -8.21
C MET A 102 4.56 9.87 -8.56
N LEU A 103 5.49 9.04 -9.05
CA LEU A 103 6.75 9.52 -9.61
C LEU A 103 6.54 10.01 -11.05
N ASP A 104 5.99 11.22 -11.15
CA ASP A 104 5.76 11.96 -12.39
C ASP A 104 6.64 13.22 -12.46
N GLU A 105 6.29 14.14 -13.37
CA GLU A 105 7.01 15.41 -13.58
C GLU A 105 6.83 16.43 -12.45
N GLY A 106 5.71 16.36 -11.70
CA GLY A 106 5.42 17.26 -10.57
C GLY A 106 6.09 16.85 -9.26
N PHE A 107 6.48 15.58 -9.11
CA PHE A 107 7.06 15.06 -7.85
C PHE A 107 8.27 15.86 -7.35
N MET A 108 9.18 16.27 -8.24
CA MET A 108 10.38 16.99 -7.84
C MET A 108 10.07 18.37 -7.22
N ASP A 109 8.99 19.03 -7.65
CA ASP A 109 8.56 20.31 -7.07
C ASP A 109 7.95 20.11 -5.67
N HIS A 110 7.23 19.02 -5.44
CA HIS A 110 6.77 18.62 -4.11
C HIS A 110 7.95 18.33 -3.16
N LEU A 111 8.98 17.63 -3.64
CA LEU A 111 10.19 17.33 -2.86
C LEU A 111 10.99 18.60 -2.53
N ASN A 112 11.22 19.45 -3.53
CA ASN A 112 12.00 20.70 -3.38
C ASN A 112 11.29 21.75 -2.52
N SER A 113 9.95 21.85 -2.59
CA SER A 113 9.16 22.76 -1.75
C SER A 113 9.08 22.34 -0.28
N ARG A 114 9.54 21.11 0.06
CA ARG A 114 9.46 20.52 1.42
C ARG A 114 8.05 20.45 1.99
N GLN A 115 7.02 20.41 1.13
CA GLN A 115 5.62 20.23 1.51
C GLN A 115 5.17 18.76 1.43
N ILE A 116 6.09 17.84 1.70
CA ILE A 116 5.86 16.40 1.67
C ILE A 116 4.98 15.97 2.86
N LEU A 117 3.90 15.23 2.59
CA LEU A 117 3.13 14.51 3.59
C LEU A 117 3.80 13.16 3.89
N ALA A 118 4.88 13.21 4.67
CA ALA A 118 5.63 12.01 5.03
C ALA A 118 4.89 11.19 6.11
N ILE A 119 4.91 9.87 5.95
CA ILE A 119 4.47 8.93 6.97
C ILE A 119 5.49 8.96 8.12
N GLY A 120 5.04 9.35 9.32
CA GLY A 120 5.88 9.43 10.52
C GLY A 120 7.09 10.38 10.37
N ASP A 121 6.91 11.48 9.64
CA ASP A 121 7.92 12.51 9.34
C ASP A 121 9.20 12.02 8.61
N ARG A 122 9.23 10.75 8.18
CA ARG A 122 10.42 10.11 7.57
C ARG A 122 10.16 9.46 6.23
N TYR A 123 9.03 8.79 6.07
CA TYR A 123 8.81 7.92 4.92
C TYR A 123 7.94 8.58 3.84
N ILE A 124 8.31 8.46 2.57
CA ILE A 124 7.46 8.87 1.44
C ILE A 124 6.96 7.61 0.75
N LEU A 125 5.64 7.39 0.76
CA LEU A 125 5.03 6.35 -0.07
C LEU A 125 5.02 6.84 -1.53
N ILE A 126 5.56 6.04 -2.43
CA ILE A 126 5.72 6.39 -3.86
C ILE A 126 5.15 5.30 -4.77
N GLU A 127 4.52 5.73 -5.86
CA GLU A 127 3.99 4.87 -6.92
C GLU A 127 4.79 5.06 -8.23
N PHE A 128 5.00 3.98 -8.98
CA PHE A 128 5.52 4.05 -10.35
C PHE A 128 4.38 3.93 -11.37
N PRO A 129 4.54 4.45 -12.60
CA PRO A 129 3.59 4.20 -13.69
C PRO A 129 3.27 2.71 -13.87
N MET A 130 2.01 2.34 -13.64
CA MET A 130 1.54 0.93 -13.63
C MET A 130 1.67 0.19 -14.97
N ASN A 131 1.75 0.91 -16.09
CA ASN A 131 1.65 0.34 -17.43
C ASN A 131 2.98 0.25 -18.21
N LYS A 132 4.09 0.76 -17.65
CA LYS A 132 5.40 0.82 -18.34
C LYS A 132 6.55 0.81 -17.32
N PRO A 133 7.72 0.24 -17.66
CA PRO A 133 8.95 0.46 -16.91
C PRO A 133 9.21 1.94 -16.67
N PHE A 134 9.84 2.27 -15.53
CA PHE A 134 10.14 3.64 -15.13
C PHE A 134 11.67 3.86 -15.11
N PRO A 135 12.30 4.28 -16.23
CA PRO A 135 13.76 4.35 -16.35
C PRO A 135 14.43 5.41 -15.46
N LEU A 136 13.64 6.22 -14.76
CA LEU A 136 14.12 7.26 -13.85
C LEU A 136 14.08 6.82 -12.38
N ALA A 137 13.60 5.60 -12.06
CA ALA A 137 13.40 5.10 -10.70
C ALA A 137 14.58 5.42 -9.76
N HIS A 138 15.78 4.94 -10.08
CA HIS A 138 16.99 5.16 -9.27
C HIS A 138 17.28 6.65 -9.01
N ARG A 139 17.06 7.53 -10.00
CA ARG A 139 17.30 8.99 -9.84
C ARG A 139 16.31 9.64 -8.88
N PHE A 140 15.05 9.20 -8.89
CA PHE A 140 14.06 9.68 -7.93
C PHE A 140 14.31 9.12 -6.53
N ILE A 141 14.66 7.84 -6.40
CA ILE A 141 15.06 7.24 -5.11
C ILE A 141 16.26 7.99 -4.51
N GLU A 142 17.31 8.23 -5.31
CA GLU A 142 18.47 9.01 -4.90
C GLU A 142 18.08 10.42 -4.40
N ALA A 143 17.23 11.13 -5.14
CA ALA A 143 16.79 12.47 -4.76
C ALA A 143 16.00 12.47 -3.43
N ILE A 144 15.12 11.48 -3.20
CA ILE A 144 14.36 11.33 -1.95
C ILE A 144 15.29 11.11 -0.76
N LEU A 145 16.29 10.24 -0.92
CA LEU A 145 17.30 9.94 0.10
C LEU A 145 18.18 11.16 0.40
N GLN A 146 18.62 11.89 -0.63
CA GLN A 146 19.38 13.14 -0.49
C GLN A 146 18.56 14.26 0.21
N ALA A 147 17.23 14.26 0.04
CA ALA A 147 16.32 15.16 0.75
C ALA A 147 16.11 14.78 2.23
N GLY A 148 16.64 13.63 2.68
CA GLY A 148 16.56 13.16 4.07
C GLY A 148 15.37 12.27 4.39
N TYR A 149 14.64 11.80 3.37
CA TYR A 149 13.50 10.90 3.52
C TYR A 149 13.84 9.47 3.11
N THR A 150 13.05 8.50 3.56
CA THR A 150 13.15 7.10 3.13
C THR A 150 11.99 6.76 2.20
N PRO A 151 12.22 6.41 0.92
CA PRO A 151 11.14 6.03 0.02
C PRO A 151 10.57 4.66 0.38
N ILE A 152 9.26 4.50 0.27
CA ILE A 152 8.55 3.23 0.31
C ILE A 152 7.87 3.05 -1.05
N LEU A 153 8.33 2.11 -1.86
CA LEU A 153 7.65 1.73 -3.09
C LEU A 153 6.36 0.98 -2.76
N ALA A 154 5.23 1.57 -3.16
CA ALA A 154 3.93 0.98 -3.06
C ALA A 154 3.83 -0.27 -3.95
N HIS A 155 3.26 -1.34 -3.38
CA HIS A 155 2.79 -2.55 -4.07
C HIS A 155 3.61 -3.03 -5.28
N PRO A 156 4.93 -3.29 -5.13
CA PRO A 156 5.83 -3.63 -6.24
C PRO A 156 5.44 -4.88 -7.02
N GLU A 157 4.61 -5.77 -6.44
CA GLU A 157 4.03 -6.91 -7.13
C GLU A 157 3.07 -6.53 -8.28
N ARG A 158 2.52 -5.32 -8.27
CA ARG A 158 1.60 -4.82 -9.32
C ARG A 158 2.36 -4.39 -10.59
N TYR A 159 3.66 -4.06 -10.49
CA TYR A 159 4.55 -3.76 -11.62
C TYR A 159 4.97 -5.04 -12.36
N THR A 160 4.02 -5.72 -12.99
CA THR A 160 4.23 -7.02 -13.67
C THR A 160 5.32 -7.00 -14.76
N TYR A 161 5.68 -5.83 -15.28
CA TYR A 161 6.80 -5.65 -16.20
C TYR A 161 8.18 -5.94 -15.58
N TYR A 162 8.37 -5.74 -14.26
CA TYR A 162 9.59 -6.12 -13.54
C TYR A 162 9.65 -7.60 -13.13
N ARG A 163 8.63 -8.42 -13.44
CA ARG A 163 8.59 -9.84 -13.02
C ARG A 163 9.76 -10.70 -13.54
N LYS A 164 10.39 -10.30 -14.65
CA LYS A 164 11.59 -10.96 -15.21
C LYS A 164 12.90 -10.29 -14.78
N ASP A 165 12.82 -9.19 -14.06
CA ASP A 165 13.91 -8.30 -13.69
C ASP A 165 13.76 -7.96 -12.20
N LEU A 166 14.03 -8.98 -11.37
CA LEU A 166 14.04 -8.83 -9.93
C LEU A 166 15.21 -7.95 -9.45
N GLU A 167 16.29 -7.91 -10.22
CA GLU A 167 17.50 -7.14 -9.92
C GLU A 167 17.15 -5.66 -9.72
N THR A 168 16.29 -5.07 -10.56
CA THR A 168 15.82 -3.69 -10.32
C THR A 168 15.25 -3.48 -8.90
N PHE A 169 14.45 -4.40 -8.35
CA PHE A 169 13.94 -4.22 -6.98
C PHE A 169 15.01 -4.43 -5.90
N LEU A 170 15.99 -5.30 -6.14
CA LEU A 170 17.14 -5.51 -5.25
C LEU A 170 18.03 -4.26 -5.23
N GLU A 171 18.37 -3.69 -6.39
CA GLU A 171 19.13 -2.45 -6.53
C GLU A 171 18.46 -1.28 -5.79
N LEU A 172 17.14 -1.09 -5.99
CA LEU A 172 16.39 -0.03 -5.29
C LEU A 172 16.38 -0.26 -3.77
N GLN A 173 16.31 -1.52 -3.31
CA GLN A 173 16.40 -1.85 -1.89
C GLN A 173 17.80 -1.62 -1.31
N GLU A 174 18.87 -1.96 -2.05
CA GLU A 174 20.26 -1.68 -1.67
C GLU A 174 20.55 -0.17 -1.58
N MET A 175 19.91 0.65 -2.42
CA MET A 175 19.93 2.11 -2.30
C MET A 175 19.23 2.62 -1.03
N GLY A 176 18.36 1.82 -0.40
CA GLY A 176 17.58 2.19 0.79
C GLY A 176 16.09 2.44 0.54
N CYS A 177 15.54 2.02 -0.61
CA CYS A 177 14.10 2.03 -0.85
C CYS A 177 13.44 0.84 -0.13
N HIS A 178 12.42 1.13 0.68
CA HIS A 178 11.59 0.11 1.31
C HIS A 178 10.45 -0.30 0.38
N MET A 179 9.84 -1.46 0.64
CA MET A 179 8.78 -2.04 -0.21
C MET A 179 7.53 -2.31 0.63
N GLN A 180 6.35 -1.96 0.14
CA GLN A 180 5.07 -2.19 0.80
C GLN A 180 4.23 -3.25 0.08
N LEU A 181 3.87 -4.34 0.75
CA LEU A 181 2.95 -5.36 0.25
C LEU A 181 1.51 -4.83 0.28
N ASN A 182 0.80 -4.89 -0.84
CA ASN A 182 -0.65 -4.78 -0.80
C ASN A 182 -1.25 -6.11 -0.30
N LEU A 183 -2.05 -6.01 0.76
CA LEU A 183 -2.58 -7.16 1.49
C LEU A 183 -3.51 -8.07 0.67
N LEU A 184 -4.16 -7.57 -0.38
CA LEU A 184 -5.02 -8.36 -1.27
C LEU A 184 -4.28 -8.94 -2.49
N SER A 185 -3.06 -8.50 -2.78
CA SER A 185 -2.22 -9.09 -3.84
C SER A 185 -2.07 -10.63 -3.77
N PRO A 186 -1.67 -11.24 -2.63
CA PRO A 186 -1.43 -12.68 -2.56
C PRO A 186 -2.71 -13.54 -2.62
N THR A 187 -3.88 -12.95 -2.36
CA THR A 187 -5.17 -13.67 -2.39
C THR A 187 -5.67 -13.96 -3.81
N GLY A 188 -5.16 -13.24 -4.82
CA GLY A 188 -5.65 -13.32 -6.21
C GLY A 188 -6.55 -12.16 -6.63
N TYR A 189 -6.82 -11.19 -5.76
CA TYR A 189 -7.70 -10.05 -6.06
C TYR A 189 -7.27 -9.26 -7.30
N TYR A 190 -5.98 -8.89 -7.39
CA TYR A 190 -5.39 -8.23 -8.58
C TYR A 190 -4.95 -9.23 -9.67
N GLY A 191 -5.53 -10.42 -9.68
CA GLY A 191 -5.26 -11.47 -10.66
C GLY A 191 -4.14 -12.45 -10.28
N ARG A 192 -4.12 -13.58 -10.99
CA ARG A 192 -3.24 -14.72 -10.69
C ARG A 192 -1.75 -14.38 -10.77
N GLU A 193 -1.36 -13.49 -11.68
CA GLU A 193 0.06 -13.16 -11.88
C GLU A 193 0.62 -12.36 -10.72
N VAL A 194 -0.09 -11.31 -10.28
CA VAL A 194 0.23 -10.51 -9.09
C VAL A 194 0.26 -11.40 -7.84
N ALA A 195 -0.66 -12.35 -7.70
CA ALA A 195 -0.67 -13.27 -6.57
C ALA A 195 0.51 -14.26 -6.56
N VAL A 196 0.96 -14.73 -7.73
CA VAL A 196 2.18 -15.55 -7.82
C VAL A 196 3.41 -14.71 -7.54
N TRP A 197 3.45 -13.48 -8.02
CA TRP A 197 4.61 -12.60 -7.87
C TRP A 197 4.78 -12.08 -6.43
N SER A 198 3.71 -11.58 -5.80
CA SER A 198 3.71 -11.21 -4.37
C SER A 198 4.17 -12.36 -3.47
N ARG A 199 3.71 -13.60 -3.69
CA ARG A 199 4.24 -14.77 -2.95
C ARG A 199 5.75 -14.96 -3.15
N GLN A 200 6.28 -14.77 -4.35
CA GLN A 200 7.72 -14.87 -4.62
C GLN A 200 8.52 -13.73 -3.97
N LEU A 201 7.94 -12.52 -3.87
CA LEU A 201 8.56 -11.39 -3.16
C LEU A 201 8.50 -11.57 -1.62
N ILE A 202 7.44 -12.18 -1.09
CA ILE A 202 7.32 -12.61 0.32
C ILE A 202 8.36 -13.69 0.64
N GLU A 203 8.48 -14.73 -0.19
CA GLU A 203 9.48 -15.81 -0.05
C GLU A 203 10.92 -15.29 0.01
N ARG A 204 11.17 -14.11 -0.57
CA ARG A 204 12.47 -13.44 -0.62
C ARG A 204 12.65 -12.34 0.44
N GLN A 205 11.66 -12.12 1.31
CA GLN A 205 11.70 -11.14 2.40
C GLN A 205 11.96 -9.69 1.94
N LEU A 206 11.43 -9.32 0.77
CA LEU A 206 11.68 -7.99 0.17
C LEU A 206 10.77 -6.90 0.74
N TYR A 207 9.64 -7.28 1.35
CA TYR A 207 8.69 -6.36 1.95
C TYR A 207 9.11 -5.90 3.34
N HIS A 208 9.01 -4.60 3.57
CA HIS A 208 9.30 -3.93 4.83
C HIS A 208 8.00 -3.49 5.53
N PHE A 209 6.97 -3.20 4.74
CA PHE A 209 5.65 -2.77 5.21
C PHE A 209 4.54 -3.56 4.51
N ALA A 210 3.32 -3.39 5.03
CA ALA A 210 2.11 -3.84 4.38
C ALA A 210 1.02 -2.78 4.52
N GLY A 211 0.06 -2.78 3.60
CA GLY A 211 -1.05 -1.83 3.59
C GLY A 211 -2.25 -2.36 2.83
N SER A 212 -3.43 -1.85 3.15
CA SER A 212 -4.69 -2.38 2.61
C SER A 212 -4.97 -1.92 1.18
N ASP A 213 -4.41 -0.78 0.75
CA ASP A 213 -4.67 -0.17 -0.56
C ASP A 213 -6.21 -0.08 -0.79
N ILE A 214 -6.94 0.22 0.30
CA ILE A 214 -8.39 0.21 0.28
C ILE A 214 -8.92 1.52 -0.29
N HIS A 215 -9.71 1.39 -1.34
CA HIS A 215 -10.37 2.46 -2.07
C HIS A 215 -11.88 2.43 -1.80
N HIS A 216 -12.47 1.24 -1.65
CA HIS A 216 -13.92 1.07 -1.53
C HIS A 216 -14.32 0.10 -0.40
N PRO A 217 -15.44 0.36 0.32
CA PRO A 217 -15.92 -0.53 1.39
C PRO A 217 -16.26 -1.96 0.96
N SER A 218 -16.39 -2.24 -0.33
CA SER A 218 -16.57 -3.61 -0.86
C SER A 218 -15.33 -4.48 -0.67
N GLN A 219 -14.12 -3.90 -0.71
CA GLN A 219 -12.86 -4.61 -0.46
C GLN A 219 -12.79 -5.19 0.97
N LEU A 220 -13.50 -4.62 1.95
CA LEU A 220 -13.60 -5.18 3.31
C LEU A 220 -14.04 -6.65 3.33
N SER A 221 -14.85 -7.08 2.36
CA SER A 221 -15.31 -8.47 2.22
C SER A 221 -14.22 -9.46 1.77
N GLN A 222 -13.09 -8.96 1.29
CA GLN A 222 -11.95 -9.76 0.82
C GLN A 222 -10.95 -10.08 1.93
N TYR A 223 -11.06 -9.37 3.06
CA TYR A 223 -10.30 -9.62 4.28
C TYR A 223 -11.09 -10.60 5.16
N SER A 224 -10.42 -11.63 5.70
CA SER A 224 -11.10 -12.55 6.63
C SER A 224 -11.03 -12.00 8.06
N PHE A 225 -12.19 -11.93 8.71
CA PHE A 225 -12.31 -11.44 10.09
C PHE A 225 -11.90 -12.55 11.05
N ASP A 226 -10.75 -12.38 11.72
CA ASP A 226 -10.34 -13.21 12.84
C ASP A 226 -10.06 -12.34 14.08
N PRO A 227 -10.75 -12.57 15.21
CA PRO A 227 -10.56 -11.78 16.42
C PRO A 227 -9.20 -11.95 17.11
N SER A 228 -8.30 -12.83 16.62
CA SER A 228 -6.88 -12.88 17.02
C SER A 228 -5.92 -12.10 16.12
N GLY A 229 -6.41 -11.33 15.14
CA GLY A 229 -5.62 -10.52 14.21
C GLY A 229 -5.93 -10.88 12.75
N ILE A 230 -5.57 -10.01 11.80
CA ILE A 230 -6.03 -10.07 10.40
C ILE A 230 -5.62 -11.37 9.68
N ARG A 231 -6.41 -12.44 9.79
CA ARG A 231 -6.09 -13.68 9.09
C ARG A 231 -6.29 -13.54 7.59
N PHE A 232 -5.28 -14.02 6.90
CA PHE A 232 -5.40 -14.54 5.55
C PHE A 232 -5.28 -16.10 5.70
N LEU A 233 -4.40 -16.91 5.07
CA LEU A 233 -4.40 -18.42 5.17
C LEU A 233 -3.08 -19.34 5.30
N ASN A 234 -1.80 -18.88 5.33
CA ASN A 234 -0.51 -19.59 5.70
C ASN A 234 0.72 -18.66 6.05
N THR A 235 1.55 -18.94 7.08
CA THR A 235 2.15 -17.89 7.98
C THR A 235 3.69 -17.76 8.13
N GLN A 236 4.55 -18.36 7.29
CA GLN A 236 5.95 -18.66 7.71
C GLN A 236 7.03 -17.53 7.72
N LEU A 237 6.78 -16.30 7.27
CA LEU A 237 7.89 -15.38 6.91
C LEU A 237 7.88 -13.92 7.42
N LEU A 238 6.91 -13.51 8.26
CA LEU A 238 6.81 -12.12 8.74
C LEU A 238 7.04 -11.98 10.26
N GLN A 239 8.03 -12.71 10.81
CA GLN A 239 8.52 -12.43 12.16
C GLN A 239 9.45 -11.20 12.12
N PRO A 240 9.34 -10.25 13.07
CA PRO A 240 10.35 -9.22 13.23
C PRO A 240 11.66 -9.83 13.73
N VAL A 241 12.78 -9.16 13.43
CA VAL A 241 14.09 -9.36 14.07
C VAL A 241 14.15 -8.50 15.33
#